data_AF-N1QFQ7-F1
#
_entry.id   AF-N1QFQ7-F1
#
_cell.length_a   1.000
_cell.length_b   1.000
_cell.length_c   1.000
_cell.angle_alpha   90.00
_cell.angle_beta   90.00
_cell.angle_gamma   90.00
#
_symmetry.space_group_name_H-M   'P 1'
#
loop_
_entity.id
_entity.type
_entity.pdbx_description
1 polymer ?
#
loop_
_entity_poly.entity_id
_entity_poly.type
_entity_poly.pdbx_seq_one_letter_code
_entity_poly.pdbx_strand_id
1 'polypeptide(L)'
;MADDQPEKLPTPASCTADFCLIPLGTPTASVSQEIAAVQRLLKKTGIKYSMHSAGTTLEGSWDECMKVIGQCHAFLHARGVVRIQSDIRVGSRTDKKQGFEDKVKAVERLLAEDDDDNNNKNDGEDDEGITYTR
;
A
#
# COMPACT_ATOMS: atom_id res chain seq x y z
N MET A 1 13.92 31.49 -2.73
CA MET A 1 13.63 30.48 -3.76
C MET A 1 14.35 29.21 -3.35
N ALA A 2 13.77 28.03 -3.52
CA ALA A 2 14.49 26.79 -3.23
C ALA A 2 15.71 26.71 -4.15
N ASP A 3 16.86 26.32 -3.60
CA ASP A 3 18.07 25.99 -4.36
C ASP A 3 17.71 24.81 -5.28
N ASP A 4 17.77 25.01 -6.60
CA ASP A 4 17.33 24.05 -7.62
C ASP A 4 18.44 23.06 -8.01
N GLN A 5 19.57 23.11 -7.30
CA GLN A 5 20.68 22.17 -7.44
C GLN A 5 20.30 20.78 -6.90
N PRO A 6 20.27 19.73 -7.74
CA PRO A 6 19.83 18.38 -7.36
C PRO A 6 20.54 17.81 -6.13
N GLU A 7 21.83 18.07 -5.99
CA GLU A 7 22.67 17.57 -4.90
C GLU A 7 22.37 18.19 -3.53
N LYS A 8 21.60 19.28 -3.49
CA LYS A 8 21.21 19.97 -2.26
C LYS A 8 19.74 19.75 -1.89
N LEU A 9 18.94 19.17 -2.79
CA LEU A 9 17.54 18.92 -2.55
C LEU A 9 17.38 17.69 -1.63
N PRO A 10 16.78 17.82 -0.44
CA PRO A 10 16.50 16.67 0.40
C PRO A 10 15.35 15.85 -0.18
N THR A 11 15.35 14.55 0.09
CA THR A 11 14.19 13.70 -0.13
C THR A 11 13.10 13.98 0.91
N PRO A 12 11.83 13.60 0.64
CA PRO A 12 10.77 13.73 1.62
C PRO A 12 11.10 13.06 2.95
N ALA A 13 10.78 13.73 4.07
CA ALA A 13 11.04 13.21 5.41
C ALA A 13 10.29 11.91 5.71
N SER A 14 9.16 11.68 5.05
CA SER A 14 8.39 10.44 5.13
C SER A 14 7.67 10.11 3.82
N CYS A 15 7.40 8.83 3.61
CA CYS A 15 6.58 8.36 2.51
C CYS A 15 5.81 7.08 2.89
N THR A 16 4.79 6.80 2.08
CA THR A 16 4.20 5.46 1.96
C THR A 16 4.62 4.93 0.60
N ALA A 17 5.31 3.79 0.56
CA ALA A 17 5.79 3.17 -0.66
C ALA A 17 5.18 1.77 -0.80
N ASP A 18 4.32 1.59 -1.78
CA ASP A 18 3.77 0.30 -2.15
C ASP A 18 4.59 -0.30 -3.28
N PHE A 19 5.14 -1.50 -3.07
CA PHE A 19 5.97 -2.15 -4.07
C PHE A 19 5.48 -3.57 -4.38
N CYS A 20 5.55 -3.92 -5.67
CA CYS A 20 5.36 -5.27 -6.17
C CYS A 20 6.69 -5.75 -6.75
N LEU A 21 7.27 -6.79 -6.15
CA LEU A 21 8.57 -7.35 -6.55
C LEU A 21 8.34 -8.68 -7.29
N ILE A 22 8.87 -8.78 -8.52
CA ILE A 22 8.66 -9.93 -9.41
C ILE A 22 10.01 -10.50 -9.86
N PRO A 23 10.41 -11.68 -9.34
CA PRO A 23 11.51 -12.46 -9.89
C PRO A 23 11.22 -12.88 -11.34
N LEU A 24 12.20 -12.74 -12.23
CA LEU A 24 12.10 -13.13 -13.63
C LEU A 24 13.14 -14.19 -13.97
N GLY A 25 12.74 -15.16 -14.80
CA GLY A 25 13.60 -16.26 -15.23
C GLY A 25 13.78 -17.36 -14.18
N THR A 26 12.85 -17.47 -13.22
CA THR A 26 12.78 -18.60 -12.30
C THR A 26 12.42 -19.90 -13.05
N PRO A 27 12.82 -21.09 -12.55
CA PRO A 27 12.51 -22.37 -13.20
C PRO A 27 11.00 -22.68 -13.31
N THR A 28 10.18 -22.00 -12.50
CA THR A 28 8.72 -22.16 -12.51
C THR A 28 8.03 -20.80 -12.49
N ALA A 29 6.75 -20.76 -12.86
CA ALA A 29 5.93 -19.54 -12.80
C ALA A 29 5.60 -19.10 -11.35
N SER A 30 5.70 -20.00 -10.37
CA SER A 30 5.44 -19.65 -8.98
C SER A 30 6.66 -18.96 -8.37
N VAL A 31 6.41 -17.85 -7.67
CA VAL A 31 7.43 -17.04 -6.98
C VAL A 31 7.17 -16.92 -5.48
N SER A 32 6.25 -17.72 -4.94
CA SER A 32 5.79 -17.60 -3.55
C SER A 32 6.89 -17.83 -2.51
N GLN A 33 7.91 -18.64 -2.84
CA GLN A 33 9.06 -18.90 -1.97
C GLN A 33 9.94 -17.66 -1.82
N GLU A 34 10.20 -16.96 -2.92
CA GLU A 34 10.95 -15.71 -2.97
C GLU A 34 10.22 -14.61 -2.20
N ILE A 35 8.91 -14.47 -2.42
CA ILE A 35 8.09 -13.47 -1.70
C ILE A 35 8.07 -13.78 -0.21
N ALA A 36 7.90 -15.05 0.20
CA ALA A 36 7.96 -15.43 1.61
C ALA A 36 9.33 -15.12 2.23
N ALA A 37 10.41 -15.28 1.48
CA ALA A 37 11.76 -14.93 1.95
C ALA A 37 11.92 -13.42 2.13
N VAL A 38 11.37 -12.61 1.21
CA VAL A 38 11.31 -11.13 1.33
C VAL A 38 10.52 -10.71 2.56
N GLN A 39 9.35 -11.30 2.83
CA GLN A 39 8.55 -10.96 4.01
C GLN A 39 9.29 -11.28 5.33
N ARG A 40 10.03 -12.39 5.37
CA ARG A 40 10.89 -12.72 6.52
C ARG A 40 12.04 -11.74 6.69
N LEU A 41 12.55 -11.15 5.60
CA LEU A 41 13.56 -10.09 5.67
C LEU A 41 12.94 -8.79 6.21
N LEU A 42 11.78 -8.37 5.69
CA LEU A 42 11.07 -7.17 6.15
C LEU A 42 10.80 -7.20 7.66
N LYS A 43 10.38 -8.36 8.19
CA LYS A 43 10.19 -8.53 9.64
C LYS A 43 11.45 -8.21 10.47
N LYS A 44 12.65 -8.38 9.91
CA LYS A 44 13.94 -8.12 10.58
C LYS A 44 14.38 -6.67 10.49
N THR A 45 13.85 -5.88 9.54
CA THR A 45 14.23 -4.47 9.39
C THR A 45 13.58 -3.59 10.44
N GLY A 46 12.43 -4.01 10.98
CA GLY A 46 11.64 -3.22 11.93
C GLY A 46 10.83 -2.09 11.27
N ILE A 47 10.88 -1.97 9.94
CA ILE A 47 10.05 -1.01 9.20
C ILE A 47 8.57 -1.34 9.40
N LYS A 48 7.70 -0.33 9.42
CA LYS A 48 6.25 -0.57 9.40
C LYS A 48 5.84 -1.01 8.00
N TYR A 49 5.16 -2.15 7.88
CA TYR A 49 4.71 -2.65 6.59
C TYR A 49 3.39 -3.42 6.68
N SER A 50 2.71 -3.57 5.54
CA SER A 50 1.55 -4.44 5.37
C SER A 50 1.61 -5.14 4.02
N MET A 51 1.47 -6.47 4.02
CA MET A 51 1.41 -7.29 2.80
C MET A 51 -0.04 -7.47 2.34
N HIS A 52 -0.26 -7.42 1.04
CA HIS A 52 -1.54 -7.73 0.41
C HIS A 52 -1.31 -8.55 -0.86
N SER A 53 -2.38 -8.88 -1.58
CA SER A 53 -2.36 -9.78 -2.75
C SER A 53 -1.46 -9.32 -3.90
N ALA A 54 -1.22 -8.01 -4.03
CA ALA A 54 -0.56 -7.39 -5.17
C ALA A 54 0.78 -6.72 -4.83
N GLY A 55 1.27 -6.86 -3.60
CA GLY A 55 2.46 -6.15 -3.17
C GLY A 55 2.64 -6.07 -1.66
N THR A 56 3.49 -5.15 -1.25
CA THR A 56 3.72 -4.81 0.15
C THR A 56 3.91 -3.32 0.29
N THR A 57 3.12 -2.73 1.17
CA THR A 57 3.18 -1.31 1.50
C THR A 57 4.12 -1.08 2.68
N LEU A 58 5.10 -0.19 2.51
CA LEU A 58 6.04 0.28 3.53
C LEU A 58 5.68 1.69 3.99
N GLU A 59 5.96 2.00 5.25
CA GLU A 59 5.85 3.33 5.83
C GLU A 59 7.12 3.66 6.61
N GLY A 60 7.72 4.82 6.32
CA GLY A 60 8.99 5.24 6.92
C GLY A 60 9.52 6.51 6.28
N SER A 61 10.81 6.79 6.49
CA SER A 61 11.50 7.83 5.71
C SER A 61 11.66 7.42 4.25
N TRP A 62 11.80 8.38 3.33
CA TRP A 62 12.04 8.08 1.91
C TRP A 62 13.24 7.15 1.73
N ASP A 63 14.37 7.50 2.35
CA ASP A 63 15.62 6.75 2.23
C ASP A 63 15.51 5.35 2.82
N GLU A 64 14.84 5.20 3.96
CA GLU A 64 14.62 3.90 4.60
C GLU A 64 13.76 2.99 3.72
N CYS A 65 12.63 3.47 3.20
CA CYS A 65 11.76 2.71 2.31
C CYS A 65 12.52 2.24 1.06
N MET A 66 13.20 3.16 0.36
CA MET A 66 13.91 2.83 -0.88
C MET A 66 15.11 1.91 -0.62
N LYS A 67 15.82 2.10 0.51
CA LYS A 67 16.91 1.21 0.94
C LYS A 67 16.39 -0.19 1.22
N VAL A 68 15.28 -0.35 1.93
CA VAL A 68 14.70 -1.66 2.24
C VAL A 68 14.26 -2.37 0.95
N ILE A 69 13.62 -1.66 0.02
CA ILE A 69 13.26 -2.24 -1.29
C ILE A 69 14.52 -2.72 -2.03
N GLY A 70 15.58 -1.90 -2.08
CA GLY A 70 16.87 -2.31 -2.66
C GLY A 70 17.51 -3.52 -1.96
N GLN A 71 17.38 -3.61 -0.63
CA GLN A 71 17.85 -4.77 0.14
C GLN A 71 17.06 -6.03 -0.19
N CYS A 72 15.75 -5.94 -0.45
CA CYS A 72 14.95 -7.07 -0.92
C CYS A 72 15.46 -7.61 -2.26
N HIS A 73 15.82 -6.72 -3.20
CA HIS A 73 16.45 -7.13 -4.46
C HIS A 73 17.80 -7.83 -4.22
N ALA A 74 18.71 -7.18 -3.48
CA ALA A 74 20.03 -7.74 -3.20
C ALA A 74 19.95 -9.10 -2.49
N PHE A 75 18.99 -9.25 -1.58
CA PHE A 75 18.74 -10.48 -0.84
C PHE A 75 18.30 -11.65 -1.73
N LEU A 76 17.48 -11.39 -2.74
CA LEU A 76 17.07 -12.41 -3.72
C LEU A 76 18.16 -12.70 -4.75
N HIS A 77 18.92 -11.69 -5.17
CA HIS A 77 20.12 -11.90 -5.99
C HIS A 77 21.13 -12.81 -5.30
N ALA A 78 21.36 -12.63 -4.00
CA ALA A 78 22.22 -13.52 -3.19
C ALA A 78 21.69 -14.97 -3.09
N ARG A 79 20.44 -15.23 -3.52
CA ARG A 79 19.80 -16.56 -3.56
C ARG A 79 19.69 -17.12 -4.98
N GLY A 80 20.32 -16.48 -5.96
CA GLY A 80 20.38 -16.97 -7.33
C GLY A 80 19.29 -16.43 -8.25
N VAL A 81 18.41 -15.54 -7.79
CA VAL A 81 17.49 -14.83 -8.70
C VAL A 81 18.32 -13.86 -9.55
N VAL A 82 18.38 -14.08 -10.86
CA VAL A 82 19.24 -13.29 -11.75
C VAL A 82 18.63 -11.93 -12.09
N ARG A 83 17.30 -11.88 -12.26
CA ARG A 83 16.58 -10.66 -12.67
C ARG A 83 15.36 -10.45 -11.81
N ILE A 84 15.14 -9.22 -11.37
CA ILE A 84 13.98 -8.79 -10.60
C ILE A 84 13.43 -7.53 -11.25
N GLN A 85 12.12 -7.51 -11.50
CA GLN A 85 11.39 -6.30 -11.88
C GLN A 85 10.51 -5.89 -10.72
N SER A 86 10.49 -4.60 -10.40
CA SER A 86 9.60 -4.06 -9.38
C SER A 86 8.79 -2.89 -9.91
N ASP A 87 7.52 -2.85 -9.53
CA ASP A 87 6.66 -1.67 -9.64
C ASP A 87 6.59 -1.00 -8.26
N ILE A 88 6.74 0.33 -8.21
CA ILE A 88 6.72 1.09 -6.96
C ILE A 88 5.80 2.30 -7.12
N ARG A 89 4.75 2.36 -6.32
CA ARG A 89 3.91 3.55 -6.13
C ARG A 89 4.28 4.18 -4.80
N VAL A 90 4.83 5.39 -4.83
CA VAL A 90 5.25 6.11 -3.63
C VAL A 90 4.55 7.46 -3.54
N GLY A 91 4.10 7.80 -2.33
CA GLY A 91 3.49 9.09 -2.04
C GLY A 91 4.09 9.73 -0.79
N SER A 92 4.29 11.04 -0.85
CA SER A 92 4.70 11.89 0.26
C SER A 92 3.77 13.10 0.34
N ARG A 93 3.61 13.68 1.54
CA ARG A 93 2.81 14.89 1.76
C ARG A 93 3.42 15.72 2.88
N THR A 94 3.21 17.03 2.87
CA THR A 94 3.79 17.98 3.84
C THR A 94 2.76 18.59 4.79
N ASP A 95 1.47 18.40 4.53
CA ASP A 95 0.37 19.03 5.27
C ASP A 95 -0.05 18.26 6.53
N LYS A 96 0.11 16.91 6.55
CA LYS A 96 -0.15 16.08 7.73
C LYS A 96 0.63 14.77 7.71
N LYS A 97 0.85 14.20 8.90
CA LYS A 97 1.32 12.82 9.04
C LYS A 97 0.12 11.87 8.86
N GLN A 98 0.22 10.93 7.93
CA GLN A 98 -0.82 9.95 7.66
C GLN A 98 -0.19 8.65 7.16
N GLY A 99 -0.49 7.54 7.84
CA GLY A 99 -0.02 6.21 7.45
C GLY A 99 -0.92 5.51 6.43
N PHE A 100 -0.54 4.32 5.98
CA PHE A 100 -1.36 3.55 5.04
C PHE A 100 -2.69 3.08 5.67
N GLU A 101 -2.69 2.71 6.95
CA GLU A 101 -3.92 2.34 7.70
C GLU A 101 -4.88 3.51 7.81
N ASP A 102 -4.36 4.73 8.03
CA ASP A 102 -5.18 5.92 8.14
C ASP A 102 -5.85 6.29 6.81
N LYS A 103 -5.23 5.92 5.68
CA LYS A 103 -5.83 6.10 4.35
C LYS A 103 -7.01 5.15 4.16
N VAL A 104 -6.86 3.88 4.54
CA VAL A 104 -7.94 2.89 4.47
C VAL A 104 -9.09 3.29 5.40
N LYS A 105 -8.79 3.58 6.68
CA LYS A 105 -9.79 4.03 7.67
C LYS A 105 -10.55 5.28 7.25
N ALA A 106 -9.91 6.19 6.51
CA ALA A 106 -10.58 7.39 6.01
C ALA A 106 -11.65 7.05 4.97
N VAL A 107 -11.38 6.09 4.08
CA VAL A 107 -12.36 5.61 3.10
C VAL A 107 -13.46 4.80 3.79
N GLU A 108 -13.09 3.90 4.71
CA GLU A 108 -14.05 3.08 5.46
C GLU A 108 -15.06 3.91 6.24
N ARG A 109 -14.64 5.03 6.85
CA ARG A 109 -15.57 5.96 7.52
C ARG A 109 -16.58 6.57 6.55
N LEU A 110 -16.13 7.02 5.38
CA LEU A 110 -17.02 7.62 4.38
C LEU A 110 -18.04 6.59 3.87
N LEU A 111 -17.60 5.35 3.63
CA LEU A 111 -18.50 4.27 3.21
C LEU A 111 -19.55 3.94 4.29
N ALA A 112 -19.16 3.95 5.57
CA ALA A 112 -20.11 3.73 6.66
C ALA A 112 -21.14 4.87 6.80
N GLU A 113 -20.71 6.12 6.60
CA GLU A 113 -21.60 7.29 6.58
C GLU A 113 -22.61 7.20 5.42
N ASP A 114 -22.17 6.78 4.23
CA ASP A 114 -23.05 6.59 3.06
C ASP A 114 -24.09 5.48 3.28
N ASP A 115 -23.72 4.40 3.98
CA ASP A 115 -24.63 3.30 4.31
C ASP A 115 -25.70 3.72 5.34
N ASP A 116 -25.33 4.49 6.37
CA ASP A 116 -26.25 5.03 7.37
C ASP A 116 -27.26 6.02 6.75
N ASP A 117 -26.80 6.91 5.86
CA ASP A 117 -27.65 7.86 5.15
C ASP A 117 -28.64 7.19 4.17
N ASN A 118 -28.27 6.04 3.60
CA ASN A 118 -29.17 5.26 2.75
C ASN A 118 -30.20 4.47 3.55
N ASN A 119 -29.82 3.92 4.70
CA ASN A 119 -30.74 3.16 5.55
C ASN A 119 -31.82 4.08 6.16
N ASN A 120 -31.43 5.29 6.60
CA ASN A 120 -32.36 6.28 7.15
C ASN A 120 -33.35 6.88 6.12
N LYS A 121 -33.10 6.72 4.81
CA LYS A 121 -34.05 7.12 3.74
C LYS A 121 -35.09 6.05 3.44
N ASN A 122 -34.77 4.78 3.67
CA ASN A 122 -35.69 3.66 3.42
C ASN A 122 -36.74 3.48 4.53
N ASP A 123 -36.49 4.03 5.72
CA ASP A 123 -37.44 4.01 6.85
C ASP A 123 -38.53 5.12 6.75
N GLY A 124 -38.57 5.87 5.65
CA GLY A 124 -39.52 6.97 5.41
C GLY A 124 -40.54 6.77 4.28
N GLU A 125 -40.52 5.63 3.56
CA GLU A 125 -41.59 5.25 2.64
C GLU A 125 -42.64 4.43 3.41
N ASP A 126 -43.47 5.14 4.18
CA ASP A 126 -44.70 4.59 4.73
C ASP A 126 -45.64 4.20 3.56
N ASP A 127 -45.88 2.89 3.51
CA ASP A 127 -46.84 2.12 2.72
C ASP A 127 -48.23 2.82 2.66
N GLU A 128 -48.46 3.69 1.67
CA GLU A 128 -49.82 4.07 1.27
C GLU A 128 -50.48 2.86 0.61
N GLY A 129 -51.09 2.03 1.48
CA GLY A 129 -51.78 0.81 1.11
C GLY A 129 -52.79 1.03 -0.01
N ILE A 130 -52.53 0.42 -1.16
CA ILE A 130 -53.54 0.20 -2.19
C ILE A 130 -54.13 -1.19 -1.96
N THR A 131 -55.22 -1.24 -1.18
CA THR A 131 -56.12 -2.38 -1.19
C THR A 131 -56.94 -2.37 -2.48
N TYR A 132 -56.72 -3.35 -3.38
CA TYR A 132 -57.74 -3.71 -4.36
C TYR A 132 -58.40 -5.04 -3.97
N THR A 133 -59.67 -4.93 -3.61
CA THR A 133 -60.57 -6.07 -3.41
C THR A 133 -61.33 -6.32 -4.71
N ARG A 134 -61.25 -7.57 -5.17
CA ARG A 134 -62.08 -8.27 -6.18
C ARG A 134 -61.94 -7.94 -7.67
#